data_AF-A0A3S1J6J5-F1
#
_entry.id   AF-A0A3S1J6J5-F1
#
_cell.length_a   1.000
_cell.length_b   1.000
_cell.length_c   1.000
_cell.angle_alpha   90.00
_cell.angle_beta   90.00
_cell.angle_gamma   90.00
#
_symmetry.space_group_name_H-M   'P 1'
#
loop_
_entity.id
_entity.type
_entity.pdbx_description
1 polymer ?
#
loop_
_entity_poly.entity_id
_entity_poly.type
_entity_poly.pdbx_seq_one_letter_code
_entity_poly.pdbx_strand_id
1 'polypeptide(L)'
;MAIATTMRPLVSLALPEKGAARLAMQLLLAIVGTLLLTLSAKTRVLLGPVDISMQTLAVFLIAAAFGMRLGVATLLLYMAEGAMGLPVFQGTPEKGIGVAYMLGSTGGYLAGFVVMAAIVGWAADRGWDRHPIKLFNAILVAEIVM
;
A
#
# COMPACT_ATOMS: atom_id res chain seq x y z
N MET A 1 27.64 9.95 -14.33
CA MET A 1 26.68 8.83 -14.26
C MET A 1 26.31 8.44 -12.81
N ALA A 2 26.44 9.34 -11.81
CA ALA A 2 26.29 9.02 -10.39
C ALA A 2 25.07 9.66 -9.69
N ILE A 3 24.25 10.44 -10.41
CA ILE A 3 23.08 11.16 -9.83
C ILE A 3 21.79 10.33 -9.97
N ALA A 4 21.79 9.26 -10.78
CA ALA A 4 20.59 8.47 -11.10
C ALA A 4 20.21 7.41 -10.04
N THR A 5 21.07 7.15 -9.05
CA THR A 5 20.83 6.15 -7.98
C THR A 5 20.15 6.74 -6.74
N THR A 6 20.00 8.06 -6.65
CA THR A 6 19.40 8.75 -5.50
C THR A 6 17.89 8.93 -5.59
N MET A 7 17.29 8.82 -6.79
CA MET A 7 15.86 9.07 -7.03
C MET A 7 15.09 7.81 -7.41
N ARG A 8 15.36 6.68 -6.75
CA ARG A 8 14.65 5.43 -7.03
C ARG A 8 14.27 4.72 -5.73
N PRO A 9 13.06 4.13 -5.65
CA PRO A 9 12.60 3.36 -4.50
C PRO A 9 13.39 2.04 -4.37
N LEU A 10 13.36 1.42 -3.18
CA LEU A 10 14.10 0.20 -2.88
C LEU A 10 13.85 -0.93 -3.88
N VAL A 11 12.60 -1.09 -4.33
CA VAL A 11 12.24 -2.12 -5.33
C VAL A 11 13.03 -2.01 -6.63
N SER A 12 13.52 -0.82 -6.98
CA SER A 12 14.34 -0.61 -8.18
C SER A 12 15.68 -1.34 -8.16
N LEU A 13 16.14 -1.76 -6.98
CA LEU A 13 17.36 -2.55 -6.80
C LEU A 13 17.15 -4.03 -7.18
N ALA A 14 15.92 -4.52 -7.11
CA ALA A 14 15.56 -5.91 -7.40
C ALA A 14 14.93 -6.11 -8.79
N LEU A 15 14.52 -5.02 -9.46
CA LEU A 15 13.82 -5.10 -10.74
C LEU A 15 14.81 -5.31 -11.91
N PRO A 16 14.50 -6.24 -12.85
CA PRO A 16 15.22 -6.35 -14.12
C PRO A 16 15.21 -5.03 -14.89
N GLU A 17 16.28 -4.74 -15.65
CA GLU A 17 16.42 -3.44 -16.31
C GLU A 17 15.27 -3.14 -17.28
N LYS A 18 14.89 -4.07 -18.16
CA LYS A 18 13.81 -3.92 -19.16
C LYS A 18 13.19 -5.26 -19.55
N GLY A 19 12.01 -5.21 -20.18
CA GLY A 19 11.35 -6.35 -20.83
C GLY A 19 10.32 -7.09 -19.98
N ALA A 20 9.86 -8.24 -20.48
CA ALA A 20 8.79 -9.04 -19.89
C ALA A 20 9.10 -9.48 -18.44
N ALA A 21 10.35 -9.80 -18.13
CA ALA A 21 10.79 -10.17 -16.79
C ALA A 21 10.54 -9.06 -15.76
N ARG A 22 10.69 -7.80 -16.15
CA ARG A 22 10.41 -6.65 -15.27
C ARG A 22 8.92 -6.55 -14.94
N LEU A 23 8.07 -6.71 -15.96
CA LEU A 23 6.62 -6.68 -15.79
C LEU A 23 6.16 -7.85 -14.91
N ALA A 24 6.67 -9.06 -15.17
CA ALA A 24 6.38 -10.24 -14.36
C ALA A 24 6.76 -10.03 -12.88
N MET A 25 7.94 -9.45 -12.61
CA MET A 25 8.35 -9.14 -11.24
C MET A 25 7.47 -8.07 -10.60
N GLN A 26 7.07 -7.03 -11.33
CA GLN A 26 6.15 -6.01 -10.82
C GLN A 26 4.78 -6.59 -10.47
N LEU A 27 4.25 -7.47 -11.31
CA LEU A 27 3.00 -8.19 -11.04
C LEU A 27 3.13 -9.10 -9.81
N LEU A 28 4.23 -9.85 -9.72
CA LEU A 28 4.50 -10.70 -8.56
C LEU A 28 4.58 -9.88 -7.28
N LEU A 29 5.29 -8.75 -7.30
CA LEU A 29 5.41 -7.86 -6.15
C LEU A 29 4.07 -7.24 -5.78
N ALA A 30 3.24 -6.85 -6.76
CA ALA A 30 1.89 -6.36 -6.50
C ALA A 30 1.04 -7.43 -5.80
N ILE A 31 1.04 -8.68 -6.30
CA ILE A 31 0.31 -9.80 -5.69
C ILE A 31 0.81 -10.10 -4.27
N VAL A 32 2.14 -10.12 -4.07
CA VAL A 32 2.71 -10.32 -2.73
C VAL A 32 2.32 -9.16 -1.79
N GLY A 33 2.28 -7.94 -2.32
CA GLY A 33 1.82 -6.76 -1.59
C GLY A 33 0.34 -6.83 -1.19
N THR A 34 -0.55 -7.27 -2.09
CA THR A 34 -1.98 -7.43 -1.76
C THR A 34 -2.20 -8.57 -0.76
N LEU A 35 -1.42 -9.64 -0.84
CA LEU A 35 -1.43 -10.71 0.16
C LEU A 35 -0.99 -10.20 1.53
N LEU A 36 0.09 -9.41 1.59
CA LEU A 36 0.56 -8.81 2.84
C LEU A 36 -0.50 -7.89 3.44
N LEU A 37 -1.12 -7.02 2.63
CA LEU A 37 -2.23 -6.16 3.08
C LEU A 37 -3.40 -6.98 3.62
N THR A 38 -3.77 -8.06 2.93
CA THR A 38 -4.85 -8.96 3.35
C THR A 38 -4.55 -9.57 4.71
N LEU A 39 -3.34 -10.12 4.89
CA LEU A 39 -2.93 -10.70 6.17
C LEU A 39 -2.91 -9.66 7.30
N SER A 40 -2.38 -8.47 7.04
CA SER A 40 -2.36 -7.36 7.99
C SER A 40 -3.75 -6.81 8.32
N ALA A 41 -4.71 -6.89 7.38
CA ALA A 41 -6.11 -6.52 7.62
C ALA A 41 -6.83 -7.55 8.50
N LYS A 42 -6.42 -8.82 8.47
CA LYS A 42 -6.99 -9.87 9.33
C LYS A 42 -6.43 -9.85 10.75
N THR A 43 -5.23 -9.32 10.96
CA THR A 43 -4.65 -9.12 12.30
C THR A 43 -5.24 -7.87 12.97
N ARG A 44 -6.52 -7.97 13.33
CA ARG A 44 -7.28 -6.89 13.99
C ARG A 44 -7.48 -7.15 15.49
N VAL A 45 -7.47 -6.07 16.26
CA VAL A 45 -7.93 -6.05 17.65
C VAL A 45 -9.30 -5.39 17.68
N LEU A 46 -10.31 -6.10 18.20
CA LEU A 46 -11.68 -5.58 18.27
C LEU A 46 -11.77 -4.57 19.41
N LEU A 47 -11.94 -3.28 19.06
CA LEU A 47 -12.01 -2.18 20.02
C LEU A 47 -13.33 -1.39 19.98
N GLY A 48 -14.36 -1.90 19.30
CA GLY A 48 -15.69 -1.27 19.23
C GLY A 48 -16.14 -1.05 17.78
N PRO A 49 -16.67 0.13 17.41
CA PRO A 49 -17.21 0.36 16.05
C PRO A 49 -16.18 0.24 14.93
N VAL A 50 -14.92 0.61 15.21
CA VAL A 50 -13.79 0.54 14.28
C VAL A 50 -12.70 -0.31 14.90
N ASP A 51 -12.29 -1.35 14.19
CA ASP A 51 -11.24 -2.26 14.64
C ASP A 51 -9.87 -1.68 14.28
N ILE A 52 -8.90 -1.73 15.20
CA ILE A 52 -7.53 -1.35 14.89
C ILE A 52 -6.81 -2.57 14.28
N SER A 53 -6.12 -2.38 13.16
CA SER A 53 -5.34 -3.42 12.49
C SER A 53 -3.92 -2.97 12.18
N MET A 54 -3.07 -3.92 11.77
CA MET A 54 -1.73 -3.63 11.26
C MET A 54 -1.74 -3.15 9.81
N GLN A 55 -2.91 -2.86 9.23
CA GLN A 55 -3.07 -2.54 7.82
C GLN A 55 -2.40 -1.21 7.45
N THR A 56 -2.53 -0.17 8.27
CA THR A 56 -1.87 1.13 8.03
C THR A 56 -0.35 0.99 7.96
N LEU A 57 0.24 0.20 8.87
CA LEU A 57 1.67 -0.10 8.86
C LEU A 57 2.07 -0.82 7.56
N ALA A 58 1.29 -1.80 7.13
CA ALA A 58 1.54 -2.52 5.88
C ALA A 58 1.51 -1.58 4.66
N VAL A 59 0.56 -0.62 4.62
CA VAL A 59 0.49 0.38 3.56
C VAL A 59 1.74 1.25 3.53
N PHE A 60 2.23 1.72 4.68
CA PHE A 60 3.47 2.49 4.75
C PHE A 60 4.68 1.70 4.25
N LEU A 61 4.83 0.44 4.68
CA LEU A 61 5.94 -0.41 4.27
C LEU A 61 5.93 -0.68 2.77
N ILE A 62 4.75 -1.00 2.21
CA ILE A 62 4.59 -1.24 0.77
C ILE A 62 4.91 0.05 0.00
N ALA A 63 4.34 1.19 0.38
CA ALA A 63 4.57 2.45 -0.31
C ALA A 63 6.03 2.89 -0.26
N ALA A 64 6.68 2.78 0.91
CA ALA A 64 8.09 3.13 1.07
C ALA A 64 9.01 2.20 0.26
N ALA A 65 8.71 0.90 0.21
CA ALA A 65 9.53 -0.07 -0.52
C ALA A 65 9.31 -0.01 -2.04
N PHE A 66 8.05 0.11 -2.47
CA PHE A 66 7.65 -0.03 -3.87
C PHE A 66 7.67 1.32 -4.62
N GLY A 67 7.70 2.44 -3.90
CA GLY A 67 7.59 3.77 -4.47
C GLY A 67 6.16 4.11 -4.91
N MET A 68 5.98 5.29 -5.51
CA MET A 68 4.64 5.81 -5.79
C MET A 68 3.88 4.94 -6.80
N ARG A 69 4.53 4.62 -7.93
CA ARG A 69 3.86 3.91 -9.04
C ARG A 69 3.43 2.50 -8.67
N LEU A 70 4.36 1.69 -8.15
CA LEU A 70 4.06 0.30 -7.82
C LEU A 70 3.26 0.20 -6.51
N GLY A 71 3.52 1.05 -5.51
CA GLY A 71 2.73 1.09 -4.27
C GLY A 71 1.26 1.42 -4.52
N VAL A 72 0.97 2.49 -5.28
CA VAL A 72 -0.41 2.82 -5.66
C VAL A 72 -1.03 1.72 -6.51
N ALA A 73 -0.30 1.14 -7.47
CA ALA A 73 -0.81 0.02 -8.26
C ALA A 73 -1.17 -1.20 -7.40
N THR A 74 -0.36 -1.54 -6.40
CA THR A 74 -0.65 -2.60 -5.42
C THR A 74 -1.92 -2.30 -4.65
N LEU A 75 -2.11 -1.08 -4.16
CA LEU A 75 -3.32 -0.70 -3.43
C LEU A 75 -4.57 -0.72 -4.32
N LEU A 76 -4.46 -0.27 -5.57
CA LEU A 76 -5.55 -0.36 -6.54
C LEU A 76 -5.88 -1.81 -6.91
N LEU A 77 -4.88 -2.69 -7.01
CA LEU A 77 -5.10 -4.12 -7.18
C LEU A 77 -5.84 -4.71 -5.98
N TYR A 78 -5.44 -4.37 -4.76
CA TYR A 78 -6.12 -4.77 -3.53
C TYR A 78 -7.58 -4.28 -3.49
N MET A 79 -7.84 -3.06 -3.97
CA MET A 79 -9.21 -2.55 -4.14
C MET A 79 -10.00 -3.35 -5.17
N ALA A 80 -9.39 -3.68 -6.31
CA ALA A 80 -10.03 -4.47 -7.37
C ALA A 80 -10.36 -5.89 -6.89
N GLU A 81 -9.46 -6.55 -6.17
CA GLU A 81 -9.68 -7.85 -5.54
C GLU A 81 -10.91 -7.82 -4.62
N GLY A 82 -10.99 -6.83 -3.74
CA GLY A 82 -12.13 -6.67 -2.85
C GLY A 82 -13.41 -6.29 -3.56
N ALA A 83 -13.36 -5.45 -4.61
CA ALA A 83 -14.50 -5.10 -5.45
C ALA A 83 -15.08 -6.32 -6.18
N MET A 84 -14.22 -7.26 -6.61
CA MET A 84 -14.61 -8.55 -7.19
C MET A 84 -15.26 -9.51 -6.17
N GLY A 85 -15.32 -9.13 -4.89
CA GLY A 85 -15.97 -9.91 -3.84
C GLY A 85 -15.02 -10.82 -3.07
N LEU A 86 -13.71 -10.74 -3.29
CA LEU A 86 -12.74 -11.48 -2.48
C LEU A 86 -12.73 -10.93 -1.04
N PRO A 87 -12.64 -11.79 -0.01
CA PRO A 87 -12.69 -11.37 1.39
C PRO A 87 -11.34 -10.82 1.87
N VAL A 88 -10.78 -9.84 1.15
CA VAL A 88 -9.44 -9.27 1.41
C VAL A 88 -9.43 -8.14 2.44
N PHE A 89 -10.57 -7.47 2.65
CA PHE A 89 -10.67 -6.35 3.58
C PHE A 89 -10.81 -6.80 5.05
N GLN A 90 -10.62 -5.84 5.95
CA GLN A 90 -10.74 -6.06 7.38
C GLN A 90 -12.18 -6.46 7.76
N GLY A 91 -12.32 -7.50 8.58
CA GLY A 91 -13.64 -7.97 9.05
C GLY A 91 -14.55 -8.56 7.98
N THR A 92 -14.09 -8.75 6.74
CA THR A 92 -14.84 -9.51 5.73
C THR A 92 -14.66 -11.01 5.94
N PRO A 93 -15.68 -11.85 5.67
CA PRO A 93 -16.98 -11.51 5.07
C PRO A 93 -18.07 -11.03 6.05
N GLU A 94 -17.83 -11.08 7.36
CA GLU A 94 -18.82 -10.74 8.41
C GLU A 94 -19.39 -9.32 8.27
N LYS A 95 -18.53 -8.35 7.91
CA LYS A 95 -18.90 -6.94 7.70
C LYS A 95 -19.34 -6.60 6.27
N GLY A 96 -19.54 -7.61 5.41
CA GLY A 96 -19.86 -7.46 3.99
C GLY A 96 -18.67 -7.70 3.06
N ILE A 97 -18.90 -7.68 1.76
CA ILE A 97 -17.91 -7.91 0.69
C ILE A 97 -18.21 -7.02 -0.53
N GLY A 98 -17.27 -6.93 -1.46
CA GLY A 98 -17.52 -6.27 -2.74
C GLY A 98 -17.58 -4.76 -2.65
N VAL A 99 -18.15 -4.16 -3.69
CA VAL A 99 -18.37 -2.70 -3.79
C VAL A 99 -19.25 -2.17 -2.65
N ALA A 100 -20.20 -2.98 -2.15
CA ALA A 100 -21.05 -2.59 -1.02
C ALA A 100 -20.23 -2.32 0.26
N TYR A 101 -19.18 -3.12 0.50
CA TYR A 101 -18.24 -2.85 1.60
C TYR A 101 -17.48 -1.54 1.37
N MET A 102 -17.03 -1.30 0.14
CA MET A 102 -16.26 -0.09 -0.22
C MET A 102 -17.08 1.20 -0.17
N LEU A 103 -18.41 1.12 -0.32
CA LEU A 103 -19.32 2.26 -0.17
C LEU A 103 -19.86 2.41 1.26
N GLY A 104 -19.50 1.49 2.16
CA GLY A 104 -19.87 1.53 3.57
C GLY A 104 -19.02 2.52 4.38
N SER A 105 -19.18 2.46 5.71
CA SER A 105 -18.46 3.34 6.64
C SER A 105 -16.93 3.19 6.60
N THR A 106 -16.41 2.06 6.13
CA THR A 106 -14.98 1.79 6.00
C THR A 106 -14.39 2.20 4.65
N GLY A 107 -15.22 2.63 3.71
CA GLY A 107 -14.81 3.07 2.37
C GLY A 107 -13.82 4.24 2.37
N GLY A 108 -14.02 5.19 3.31
CA GLY A 108 -13.12 6.33 3.49
C GLY A 108 -11.69 5.90 3.82
N TYR A 109 -11.52 4.93 4.71
CA TYR A 109 -10.19 4.38 5.03
C TYR A 109 -9.53 3.72 3.82
N LEU A 110 -10.30 3.00 3.00
CA LEU A 110 -9.76 2.37 1.79
C LEU A 110 -9.25 3.40 0.77
N ALA A 111 -10.01 4.47 0.54
CA ALA A 111 -9.58 5.58 -0.30
C ALA A 111 -8.36 6.31 0.31
N GLY A 112 -8.37 6.53 1.62
CA GLY A 112 -7.27 7.11 2.38
C GLY A 112 -5.97 6.31 2.24
N PHE A 113 -6.02 4.97 2.24
CA PHE A 113 -4.85 4.13 2.01
C PHE A 113 -4.21 4.34 0.64
N VAL A 114 -5.01 4.60 -0.40
CA VAL A 114 -4.49 4.91 -1.74
C VAL A 114 -3.76 6.26 -1.73
N VAL A 115 -4.33 7.27 -1.08
CA VAL A 115 -3.72 8.60 -0.93
C VAL A 115 -2.43 8.51 -0.11
N MET A 116 -2.46 7.77 0.99
CA MET A 116 -1.30 7.48 1.82
C MET A 116 -0.17 6.82 1.04
N ALA A 117 -0.49 5.79 0.24
CA ALA A 117 0.49 5.14 -0.62
C ALA A 117 1.09 6.08 -1.66
N ALA A 118 0.30 7.02 -2.19
CA ALA A 118 0.76 8.04 -3.11
C ALA A 118 1.75 9.01 -2.44
N ILE A 119 1.43 9.52 -1.25
CA ILE A 119 2.28 10.48 -0.51
C ILE A 119 3.60 9.82 -0.08
N VAL A 120 3.52 8.66 0.57
CA VAL A 120 4.72 7.97 1.08
C VAL A 120 5.57 7.42 -0.05
N GLY A 121 4.94 6.86 -1.10
CA GLY A 121 5.65 6.39 -2.27
C GLY A 121 6.34 7.52 -3.05
N TRP A 122 5.73 8.71 -3.13
CA TRP A 122 6.33 9.89 -3.74
C TRP A 122 7.59 10.37 -2.98
N ALA A 123 7.56 10.26 -1.65
CA ALA A 123 8.71 10.58 -0.81
C ALA A 123 9.83 9.54 -0.98
N ALA A 124 9.48 8.24 -1.04
CA ALA A 124 10.43 7.16 -1.28
C ALA A 124 11.10 7.27 -2.66
N ASP A 125 10.36 7.65 -3.71
CA ASP A 125 10.93 7.89 -5.04
C ASP A 125 11.98 9.02 -5.04
N ARG A 126 11.98 9.91 -4.03
CA ARG A 126 12.97 10.99 -3.83
C ARG A 126 14.14 10.59 -2.94
N GLY A 127 14.22 9.32 -2.54
CA GLY A 127 15.26 8.83 -1.64
C GLY A 127 15.07 9.24 -0.18
N TRP A 128 13.86 9.66 0.22
CA TRP A 128 13.59 10.03 1.62
C TRP A 128 13.56 8.81 2.54
N ASP A 129 13.35 7.62 1.98
CA ASP A 129 13.46 6.32 2.65
C ASP A 129 14.83 6.10 3.30
N ARG A 130 15.89 6.76 2.80
CA ARG A 130 17.26 6.70 3.37
C ARG A 130 17.47 7.65 4.55
N HIS A 131 16.53 8.56 4.80
CA HIS A 131 16.59 9.56 5.87
C HIS A 131 15.39 9.39 6.81
N PRO A 132 15.58 8.73 7.98
CA PRO A 132 14.48 8.39 8.88
C PRO A 132 13.57 9.56 9.23
N ILE A 133 14.13 10.75 9.46
CA ILE A 133 13.37 11.96 9.79
C ILE A 133 12.50 12.43 8.61
N LYS A 134 13.02 12.40 7.38
CA LYS A 134 12.26 12.83 6.19
C LYS A 134 11.13 11.85 5.89
N LEU A 135 11.41 10.55 5.98
CA LEU A 135 10.39 9.52 5.82
C LEU A 135 9.32 9.63 6.91
N PHE A 136 9.72 9.82 8.16
CA PHE A 136 8.80 10.00 9.29
C PHE A 136 7.87 11.20 9.08
N ASN A 137 8.40 12.34 8.63
CA ASN A 137 7.57 13.51 8.31
C ASN A 137 6.58 13.23 7.16
N ALA A 138 6.99 12.50 6.13
CA ALA A 138 6.09 12.10 5.04
C ALA A 138 4.98 11.16 5.51
N ILE A 139 5.32 10.21 6.38
CA ILE A 139 4.37 9.30 7.03
C ILE A 139 3.37 10.08 7.88
N LEU A 140 3.83 11.04 8.69
CA LEU A 140 2.94 11.89 9.49
C LEU A 140 1.97 12.70 8.63
N VAL A 141 2.45 13.29 7.54
CA VAL A 141 1.59 14.01 6.59
C VAL A 141 0.56 13.07 5.98
N ALA A 142 0.98 11.86 5.59
CA ALA A 142 0.09 10.87 5.00
C ALA A 142 -0.99 10.38 5.99
N GLU A 143 -0.64 10.20 7.26
CA GLU A 143 -1.57 9.82 8.32
C GLU A 143 -2.59 10.93 8.62
N ILE A 144 -2.18 12.20 8.63
CA ILE A 144 -3.08 13.33 8.89
C ILE A 144 -4.10 13.54 7.74
N VAL A 145 -3.71 13.19 6.52
CA VAL A 145 -4.57 13.31 5.33
C VAL A 145 -5.60 12.18 5.25
N MET A 146 -5.30 11.04 5.89
CA MET A 146 -6.12 9.84 5.90
C MET A 146 -7.31 9.96 6.87
#